data_AF-U6CQ24-F1
#
_entry.id   AF-U6CQ24-F1
#
_cell.length_a   1.000
_cell.length_b   1.000
_cell.length_c   1.000
_cell.angle_alpha   90.00
_cell.angle_beta   90.00
_cell.angle_gamma   90.00
#
_symmetry.space_group_name_H-M   'P 1'
#
loop_
_entity.id
_entity.type
_entity.pdbx_description
1 polymer ?
#
loop_
_entity_poly.entity_id
_entity_poly.type
_entity_poly.pdbx_seq_one_letter_code
_entity_poly.pdbx_strand_id
1 'polypeptide(L)'
;MAASSRAQVLDLYRAMLRESKHFSAYNYRTYAVRRIRDAFRENKNVKDPVEIQALVNKAKRDLGIIRRQVLISQMYSTDKLIIENQEKPRT
;
A
#
# COMPACT_ATOMS: atom_id res chain seq x y z
N MET A 1 -12.22 -12.74 -20.96
CA MET A 1 -11.30 -12.15 -19.96
C MET A 1 -11.13 -13.15 -18.83
N ALA A 2 -9.93 -13.67 -18.58
CA ALA A 2 -9.70 -14.59 -17.46
C ALA A 2 -9.83 -13.83 -16.13
N ALA A 3 -10.56 -14.41 -15.16
CA ALA A 3 -10.69 -13.82 -13.83
C ALA A 3 -9.31 -13.67 -13.17
N SER A 4 -9.05 -12.53 -12.52
CA SER A 4 -7.81 -12.34 -11.76
C SER A 4 -7.67 -13.43 -10.70
N SER A 5 -6.54 -14.14 -10.71
CA SER A 5 -6.36 -15.27 -9.80
C SER A 5 -6.11 -14.79 -8.37
N ARG A 6 -6.49 -15.62 -7.39
CA ARG A 6 -6.19 -15.36 -5.97
C ARG A 6 -4.71 -15.06 -5.74
N ALA A 7 -3.81 -15.72 -6.48
CA ALA A 7 -2.37 -15.48 -6.40
C ALA A 7 -2.02 -14.04 -6.79
N GLN A 8 -2.54 -13.57 -7.93
CA GLN A 8 -2.31 -12.19 -8.41
C GLN A 8 -2.79 -11.15 -7.39
N VAL A 9 -3.94 -11.36 -6.76
CA VAL A 9 -4.47 -10.45 -5.73
C VAL A 9 -3.52 -10.37 -4.52
N LEU A 10 -3.03 -11.51 -4.03
CA LEU A 10 -2.12 -11.53 -2.88
C LEU A 10 -0.75 -10.95 -3.21
N ASP A 11 -0.24 -11.18 -4.41
CA ASP A 11 1.05 -10.62 -4.82
C ASP A 11 0.95 -9.10 -4.96
N LEU A 12 -0.16 -8.60 -5.52
CA LEU A 12 -0.43 -7.18 -5.59
C LEU A 12 -0.57 -6.55 -4.20
N TYR A 13 -1.30 -7.20 -3.27
CA TYR A 13 -1.40 -6.77 -1.88
C TYR A 13 -0.03 -6.64 -1.21
N ARG A 14 0.82 -7.67 -1.35
CA ARG A 14 2.18 -7.65 -0.81
C ARG A 14 3.04 -6.56 -1.44
N ALA A 15 2.95 -6.38 -2.76
CA ALA A 15 3.68 -5.34 -3.47
C ALA A 15 3.30 -3.94 -2.97
N MET A 16 2.00 -3.65 -2.84
CA MET A 16 1.51 -2.37 -2.33
C MET A 16 1.95 -2.11 -0.89
N LEU A 17 1.92 -3.12 -0.01
CA LEU A 17 2.38 -2.99 1.36
C LEU A 17 3.90 -2.79 1.47
N ARG A 18 4.69 -3.48 0.63
CA ARG A 18 6.15 -3.29 0.60
C ARG A 18 6.49 -1.88 0.13
N GLU A 19 5.90 -1.45 -0.98
CA GLU A 19 6.13 -0.14 -1.55
C GLU A 19 5.75 0.99 -0.58
N SER A 20 4.60 0.87 0.07
CA SER A 20 4.11 1.89 1.02
C SER A 20 5.03 2.08 2.23
N LYS A 21 5.84 1.08 2.60
CA LYS A 21 6.82 1.23 3.70
C LYS A 21 7.99 2.14 3.35
N HIS A 22 8.22 2.39 2.05
CA HIS A 22 9.33 3.22 1.57
C HIS A 22 9.04 4.72 1.56
N PHE A 23 7.80 5.14 1.88
CA PHE A 23 7.49 6.55 2.13
C PHE A 23 8.34 7.10 3.29
N SER A 24 9.05 8.19 3.05
CA SER A 24 9.86 8.87 4.09
C SER A 24 8.94 9.50 5.14
N ALA A 25 7.89 10.18 4.70
CA ALA A 25 6.92 10.85 5.55
C ALA A 25 6.03 9.84 6.31
N TYR A 26 5.99 9.97 7.64
CA TYR A 26 5.26 9.08 8.55
C TYR A 26 3.77 8.96 8.26
N ASN A 27 3.10 10.10 8.06
CA ASN A 27 1.68 10.19 7.79
C ASN A 27 1.30 9.41 6.51
N TYR A 28 2.04 9.60 5.43
CA TYR A 28 1.80 8.88 4.17
C TYR A 28 2.08 7.38 4.31
N ARG A 29 3.20 7.01 4.93
CA ARG A 29 3.56 5.60 5.18
C ARG A 29 2.48 4.86 5.96
N THR A 30 2.05 5.43 7.09
CA THR A 30 1.05 4.81 7.96
C THR A 30 -0.34 4.79 7.33
N TYR A 31 -0.75 5.90 6.70
CA TYR A 31 -2.02 5.99 5.99
C TYR A 31 -2.11 4.98 4.85
N ALA A 32 -1.10 4.91 3.97
CA ALA A 32 -1.11 4.00 2.83
C ALA A 32 -1.21 2.54 3.29
N VAL A 33 -0.39 2.13 4.27
CA VAL A 33 -0.44 0.78 4.84
C VAL A 33 -1.83 0.45 5.42
N ARG A 34 -2.43 1.37 6.19
CA ARG A 34 -3.77 1.19 6.75
C ARG A 34 -4.82 1.08 5.64
N ARG A 35 -4.85 2.03 4.70
CA ARG A 35 -5.84 2.08 3.63
C ARG A 35 -5.78 0.85 2.73
N ILE A 36 -4.59 0.33 2.44
CA ILE A 36 -4.42 -0.92 1.67
C ILE A 36 -5.00 -2.11 2.44
N ARG A 37 -4.69 -2.25 3.73
CA ARG A 37 -5.25 -3.33 4.56
C ARG A 37 -6.77 -3.30 4.59
N ASP A 38 -7.32 -2.12 4.83
CA ASP A 38 -8.77 -1.92 4.94
C ASP A 38 -9.44 -2.21 3.59
N ALA A 39 -8.94 -1.65 2.48
CA ALA A 39 -9.50 -1.87 1.15
C ALA A 39 -9.52 -3.35 0.75
N PHE A 40 -8.44 -4.10 0.98
CA PHE A 40 -8.40 -5.52 0.63
C PHE A 40 -9.28 -6.37 1.55
N ARG A 41 -9.45 -5.97 2.81
CA ARG A 41 -10.34 -6.65 3.77
C ARG A 41 -11.81 -6.37 3.46
N GLU A 42 -12.16 -5.12 3.16
CA GLU A 42 -13.50 -4.68 2.71
C GLU A 42 -13.98 -5.50 1.50
N ASN A 43 -13.08 -5.73 0.54
CA ASN A 43 -13.41 -6.43 -0.71
C ASN A 43 -13.14 -7.95 -0.69
N LYS A 44 -12.83 -8.54 0.48
CA LYS A 44 -12.44 -9.96 0.59
C LYS A 44 -13.52 -10.92 0.07
N ASN A 45 -14.80 -10.56 0.25
CA ASN A 45 -15.94 -11.44 -0.02
C ASN A 45 -16.63 -11.13 -1.36
N VAL A 46 -16.07 -10.24 -2.18
CA VAL A 46 -16.58 -9.96 -3.53
C VAL A 46 -16.46 -11.23 -4.37
N LYS A 47 -17.55 -11.61 -5.05
CA LYS A 47 -17.64 -12.83 -5.85
C LYS A 47 -17.77 -12.57 -7.35
N ASP A 48 -18.24 -11.38 -7.75
CA ASP A 48 -18.40 -11.04 -9.15
C ASP A 48 -17.02 -10.92 -9.83
N PRO A 49 -16.70 -11.76 -10.83
CA PRO A 49 -15.43 -11.70 -11.55
C PRO A 49 -15.15 -10.35 -12.21
N VAL A 50 -16.20 -9.63 -12.66
CA VAL A 50 -16.04 -8.33 -13.32
C VAL A 50 -15.64 -7.27 -12.29
N GLU A 51 -16.32 -7.23 -11.15
CA GLU A 51 -15.97 -6.37 -10.02
C GLU A 51 -14.56 -6.66 -9.49
N ILE A 52 -14.20 -7.94 -9.31
CA ILE A 52 -12.83 -8.34 -8.90
C ILE A 52 -11.81 -7.78 -9.89
N GLN A 53 -12.05 -7.92 -11.20
CA GLN A 53 -11.12 -7.42 -12.21
C GLN A 53 -10.99 -5.89 -12.17
N ALA A 54 -12.09 -5.17 -11.95
CA ALA A 54 -12.09 -3.72 -11.81
C ALA A 54 -11.26 -3.27 -10.59
N LEU A 55 -11.44 -3.93 -9.45
CA LEU A 55 -10.69 -3.69 -8.21
C LEU A 55 -9.19 -3.99 -8.38
N VAL A 56 -8.84 -5.10 -9.03
CA VAL A 56 -7.44 -5.44 -9.33
C VAL A 56 -6.80 -4.40 -10.25
N ASN A 57 -7.53 -3.95 -11.29
CA ASN A 57 -7.03 -2.91 -12.18
C ASN A 57 -6.83 -1.58 -11.45
N LYS A 58 -7.74 -1.23 -10.53
CA LYS A 58 -7.58 -0.08 -9.64
C LYS A 58 -6.32 -0.22 -8.77
N ALA A 59 -6.15 -1.35 -8.10
CA ALA A 59 -4.99 -1.60 -7.24
C ALA A 59 -3.66 -1.56 -8.01
N LYS A 60 -3.62 -2.01 -9.27
CA LYS A 60 -2.45 -1.86 -10.15
C LYS A 60 -2.12 -0.40 -10.46
N ARG A 61 -3.13 0.42 -10.75
CA ARG A 61 -2.95 1.87 -10.94
C ARG A 61 -2.45 2.54 -9.67
N ASP A 62 -3.06 2.21 -8.53
CA ASP A 62 -2.70 2.75 -7.22
C ASP A 62 -1.26 2.37 -6.83
N LEU A 63 -0.82 1.12 -7.11
CA LEU A 63 0.59 0.72 -6.93
C LEU A 63 1.54 1.60 -7.75
N GLY A 64 1.18 1.93 -8.99
CA GLY A 64 1.96 2.85 -9.82
C GLY A 64 2.05 4.25 -9.20
N ILE A 65 0.97 4.74 -8.59
CA ILE A 65 0.96 6.01 -7.87
C ILE A 65 1.88 5.94 -6.66
N ILE A 66 1.76 4.90 -5.83
CA ILE A 66 2.59 4.72 -4.62
C ILE A 66 4.07 4.74 -5.00
N ARG A 67 4.50 3.99 -6.03
CA ARG A 67 5.90 4.00 -6.50
C ARG A 67 6.42 5.39 -6.85
N ARG A 68 5.65 6.16 -7.63
CA ARG A 68 6.04 7.53 -8.01
C ARG A 68 6.10 8.45 -6.80
N GLN A 69 5.13 8.36 -5.91
CA GLN A 69 5.04 9.20 -4.72
C GLN A 69 6.11 8.86 -3.69
N VAL A 70 6.48 7.59 -3.56
CA VAL A 70 7.63 7.14 -2.74
C VAL A 70 8.91 7.78 -3.24
N LEU A 71 9.16 7.75 -4.55
CA LEU A 71 10.35 8.37 -5.13
C LEU A 71 10.39 9.88 -4.84
N ILE A 72 9.29 10.59 -5.07
CA ILE A 72 9.19 12.04 -4.77
C ILE A 72 9.39 12.30 -3.27
N SER A 73 8.79 11.48 -2.41
CA SER A 73 8.93 11.56 -0.95
C SER A 73 10.39 11.38 -0.51
N GLN A 74 11.18 10.58 -1.22
CA GLN A 74 12.60 10.39 -0.93
C GLN A 74 13.46 11.53 -1.48
N MET A 75 13.13 12.08 -2.66
CA MET A 75 13.84 13.23 -3.24
C MET A 75 13.67 14.51 -2.39
N TYR A 76 12.49 14.69 -1.80
CA TYR A 76 12.14 15.86 -0.99
C TYR A 76 11.80 15.47 0.45
N SER A 77 12.62 14.60 1.05
CA SER A 77 12.43 14.19 2.43
C SER A 77 12.76 15.31 3.42
N THR A 78 12.04 15.33 4.54
CA THR A 78 12.30 16.22 5.68
C THR A 78 12.68 15.41 6.92
N ASP A 79 13.01 16.11 8.00
CA ASP A 79 13.22 15.49 9.31
C ASP A 79 11.99 14.70 9.77
N LYS A 80 12.26 13.67 10.57
CA LYS A 80 11.23 12.81 11.17
C LYS A 80 10.42 13.58 12.21
N LEU A 81 9.17 13.16 12.39
CA LEU A 81 8.33 13.69 13.45
C LEU A 81 8.83 13.26 14.84
N ILE A 82 8.55 14.05 15.86
CA ILE A 82 8.94 13.75 17.25
C ILE A 82 8.44 12.37 17.72
N ILE A 83 7.26 11.95 17.27
CA ILE A 83 6.66 10.66 17.60
C ILE A 83 7.40 9.45 16.98
N GLU A 84 8.27 9.69 15.99
CA GLU A 84 9.11 8.66 15.39
C GLU A 84 10.40 8.43 16.19
N ASN A 85 10.76 9.36 17.07
CA ASN A 85 11.90 9.26 17.97
C ASN A 85 11.50 8.50 19.23
N GLN A 86 11.23 7.21 19.09
CA GLN A 86 11.12 6.31 20.23
C GLN A 86 12.53 5.73 20.49
N GLU A 87 13.19 6.21 21.54
CA GLU A 87 14.35 5.49 22.08
C GLU A 87 13.89 4.08 22.43
N LYS A 88 14.44 3.07 21.75
CA LYS A 88 14.20 1.69 22.18
C LYS A 88 14.76 1.56 23.60
N PRO A 89 13.96 1.13 24.60
CA PRO A 89 14.50 0.85 25.91
C PRO A 89 15.64 -0.16 25.73
N ARG A 90 16.83 0.21 26.23
CA ARG A 90 17.99 -0.67 26.23
C ARG A 90 17.65 -1.84 27.16
N THR A 91 17.32 -2.98 26.57
CA THR A 91 17.26 -4.28 27.26
C THR A 91 18.67 -4.75 27.57
#